data_AF-W9E767-F1
#
_entry.id   AF-W9E767-F1
#
_cell.length_a   1.000
_cell.length_b   1.000
_cell.length_c   1.000
_cell.angle_alpha   90.00
_cell.angle_beta   90.00
_cell.angle_gamma   90.00
#
_symmetry.space_group_name_H-M   'P 1'
#
loop_
_entity.id
_entity.type
_entity.pdbx_description
1 polymer ?
#
loop_
_entity_poly.entity_id
_entity_poly.type
_entity_poly.pdbx_seq_one_letter_code
_entity_poly.pdbx_strand_id
1 'polypeptide(L)'
;METEYKAISLPKLNNLKPSLESTALKLMEEAGELAQAIGKFRGLNGESVKMSNKDVAEKISEELLDVAQVAVSMMFVLEDQYNISIDEKLKEHIEKLKKKGYIK
;
A
#
# COMPACT_ATOMS: atom_id res chain seq x y z
N MET A 1 17.61 -24.29 1.34
CA MET A 1 17.13 -23.37 2.37
C MET A 1 15.88 -22.72 1.82
N GLU A 2 14.73 -22.86 2.49
CA GLU A 2 13.58 -22.02 2.16
C GLU A 2 13.96 -20.57 2.47
N THR A 3 13.68 -19.66 1.55
CA THR A 3 13.87 -18.24 1.82
C THR A 3 12.75 -17.78 2.76
N GLU A 4 13.12 -17.37 3.98
CA GLU A 4 12.19 -16.67 4.87
C GLU A 4 12.03 -15.22 4.41
N TYR A 5 10.82 -14.87 3.98
CA TYR A 5 10.45 -13.50 3.67
C TYR A 5 9.81 -12.84 4.88
N LYS A 6 10.22 -11.60 5.19
CA LYS A 6 9.43 -10.75 6.08
C LYS A 6 8.15 -10.34 5.34
N ALA A 7 7.01 -10.86 5.81
CA ALA A 7 5.70 -10.52 5.27
C ALA A 7 4.97 -9.51 6.17
N ILE A 8 4.19 -8.62 5.55
CA ILE A 8 3.19 -7.79 6.23
C ILE A 8 1.83 -8.30 5.76
N SER A 9 0.92 -8.55 6.71
CA SER A 9 -0.45 -8.99 6.42
C SER A 9 -1.45 -7.87 6.71
N LEU A 10 -2.34 -7.62 5.76
CA LEU A 10 -3.42 -6.64 5.89
C LEU A 10 -4.79 -7.33 5.82
N PRO A 11 -5.75 -6.98 6.69
CA PRO A 11 -7.02 -7.68 6.78
C PRO A 11 -7.96 -7.32 5.62
N LYS A 12 -8.84 -8.26 5.27
CA LYS A 12 -10.05 -7.96 4.49
C LYS A 12 -11.00 -7.13 5.36
N LEU A 13 -11.45 -5.99 4.85
CA LEU A 13 -12.40 -5.13 5.55
C LEU A 13 -13.80 -5.72 5.43
N ASN A 14 -14.44 -6.02 6.56
CA ASN A 14 -15.74 -6.68 6.62
C ASN A 14 -16.90 -5.75 7.00
N ASN A 15 -16.61 -4.48 7.31
CA ASN A 15 -17.61 -3.45 7.61
C ASN A 15 -17.80 -2.43 6.49
N LEU A 16 -17.18 -2.68 5.33
CA LEU A 16 -17.27 -1.84 4.13
C LEU A 16 -17.73 -2.69 2.94
N LYS A 17 -18.34 -2.05 1.95
CA LYS A 17 -18.68 -2.67 0.65
C LYS A 17 -17.90 -1.98 -0.47
N PRO A 18 -16.59 -2.23 -0.56
CA PRO A 18 -15.77 -1.62 -1.61
C PRO A 18 -16.21 -2.11 -3.00
N SER A 19 -16.10 -1.22 -3.98
CA SER A 19 -16.15 -1.51 -5.42
C SER A 19 -14.82 -1.14 -6.06
N LEU A 20 -14.59 -1.53 -7.32
CA LEU A 20 -13.37 -1.12 -8.03
C LEU A 20 -13.27 0.41 -8.15
N GLU A 21 -14.37 1.10 -8.44
CA GLU A 21 -14.41 2.54 -8.60
C GLU A 21 -14.16 3.27 -7.28
N SER A 22 -14.84 2.84 -6.21
CA SER A 22 -14.67 3.47 -4.89
C SER A 22 -13.28 3.24 -4.31
N THR A 23 -12.72 2.04 -4.49
CA THR A 23 -11.34 1.76 -4.05
C THR A 23 -10.31 2.48 -4.93
N ALA A 24 -10.57 2.69 -6.23
CA ALA A 24 -9.68 3.46 -7.09
C ALA A 24 -9.63 4.94 -6.69
N LEU A 25 -10.79 5.55 -6.40
CA LEU A 25 -10.87 6.91 -5.90
C LEU A 25 -10.17 7.06 -4.55
N LYS A 26 -10.44 6.15 -3.61
CA LYS A 26 -9.79 6.19 -2.29
C LYS A 26 -8.28 5.95 -2.40
N LEU A 27 -7.82 5.10 -3.31
CA LEU A 27 -6.39 4.87 -3.54
C LEU A 27 -5.68 6.16 -4.00
N MET A 28 -6.34 6.96 -4.85
CA MET A 28 -5.80 8.26 -5.27
C MET A 28 -5.74 9.27 -4.11
N GLU A 29 -6.73 9.25 -3.24
CA GLU A 29 -6.78 10.06 -2.02
C GLU A 29 -5.62 9.70 -1.08
N GLU A 30 -5.49 8.44 -0.67
CA GLU A 30 -4.41 7.99 0.22
C GLU A 30 -3.02 8.25 -0.38
N ALA A 31 -2.86 8.05 -1.70
CA ALA A 31 -1.60 8.34 -2.36
C ALA A 31 -1.26 9.84 -2.35
N GLY A 32 -2.28 10.70 -2.41
CA GLY A 32 -2.15 12.15 -2.25
C GLY A 32 -1.74 12.54 -0.82
N GLU A 33 -2.33 11.91 0.19
CA GLU A 33 -2.00 12.14 1.60
C GLU A 33 -0.55 11.70 1.91
N LEU A 34 -0.14 10.52 1.42
CA LEU A 34 1.25 10.07 1.46
C LEU A 34 2.20 11.06 0.77
N ALA A 35 1.85 11.54 -0.43
CA ALA A 35 2.65 12.52 -1.14
C ALA A 35 2.77 13.83 -0.36
N GLN A 36 1.70 14.28 0.30
CA GLN A 36 1.72 15.45 1.15
C GLN A 36 2.62 15.26 2.38
N ALA A 37 2.54 14.11 3.05
CA ALA A 37 3.40 13.78 4.20
C ALA A 37 4.89 13.80 3.82
N ILE A 38 5.24 13.22 2.66
CA ILE A 38 6.60 13.27 2.11
C ILE A 38 6.99 14.69 1.68
N GLY A 39 6.06 15.45 1.10
CA GLY A 39 6.31 16.83 0.64
C GLY A 39 6.64 17.77 1.80
N LYS A 40 5.90 17.65 2.91
CA LYS A 40 6.16 18.34 4.18
C LYS A 40 7.54 18.01 4.71
N PHE A 41 8.00 16.74 4.66
CA PHE A 41 9.36 16.38 5.08
C PHE A 41 10.44 17.16 4.32
N ARG A 42 10.26 17.32 3.01
CA ARG A 42 11.29 17.86 2.12
C ARG A 42 11.34 19.39 2.13
N GLY A 43 10.49 20.06 2.92
CA GLY A 43 10.36 21.53 2.91
C GLY A 43 9.99 22.07 1.53
N LEU A 44 9.38 21.24 0.69
CA LEU A 44 8.94 21.66 -0.64
C LEU A 44 7.89 22.76 -0.45
N ASN A 45 8.04 23.86 -1.17
CA ASN A 45 7.24 25.09 -1.09
C ASN A 45 7.60 26.12 0.00
N GLY A 46 8.77 26.02 0.64
CA GLY A 46 9.27 27.08 1.54
C GLY A 46 8.58 27.13 2.91
N GLU A 47 7.87 26.07 3.29
CA GLU A 47 7.27 25.92 4.61
C GLU A 47 8.35 25.67 5.67
N SER A 48 8.31 26.40 6.80
CA SER A 48 9.17 26.13 7.95
C SER A 48 8.61 24.92 8.72
N VAL A 49 9.12 23.74 8.41
CA VAL A 49 8.68 22.50 9.04
C VAL A 49 9.15 22.47 10.49
N LYS A 50 8.21 22.60 11.44
CA LYS A 50 8.44 22.46 12.89
C LYS A 50 8.15 21.04 13.39
N MET A 51 8.42 20.02 12.57
CA MET A 51 8.23 18.61 12.95
C MET A 51 9.59 17.93 13.02
N SER A 52 9.77 17.02 13.97
CA SER A 52 10.98 16.23 14.04
C SER A 52 11.01 15.17 12.93
N ASN A 53 12.19 14.68 12.57
CA ASN A 53 12.33 13.58 11.61
C ASN A 53 11.54 12.32 12.04
N LYS A 54 11.37 12.11 13.35
CA LYS A 54 10.61 11.00 13.91
C LYS A 54 9.12 11.14 13.63
N ASP A 55 8.55 12.31 13.92
CA ASP A 55 7.12 12.58 13.71
C ASP A 55 6.75 12.49 12.22
N VAL A 56 7.68 12.90 11.35
CA VAL A 56 7.46 12.80 9.91
C VAL A 56 7.54 11.36 9.42
N ALA A 57 8.52 10.58 9.90
CA ALA A 57 8.61 9.15 9.57
C ALA A 57 7.40 8.37 10.08
N GLU A 58 6.89 8.70 11.27
CA GLU A 58 5.66 8.13 11.81
C GLU A 58 4.47 8.47 10.91
N LYS A 59 4.31 9.74 10.52
CA LYS A 59 3.21 10.13 9.61
C LYS A 59 3.30 9.43 8.25
N ILE A 60 4.48 9.37 7.64
CA ILE A 60 4.69 8.64 6.38
C ILE A 60 4.30 7.16 6.53
N SER A 61 4.61 6.55 7.68
CA SER A 61 4.28 5.13 7.91
C SER A 61 2.78 4.88 8.01
N GLU A 62 2.02 5.80 8.61
CA GLU A 62 0.55 5.76 8.67
C GLU A 62 -0.03 5.82 7.26
N GLU A 63 0.29 6.88 6.51
CA GLU A 63 -0.23 7.10 5.16
C GLU A 63 0.13 5.95 4.21
N LEU A 64 1.35 5.39 4.36
CA LEU A 64 1.79 4.26 3.56
C LEU A 64 0.98 2.99 3.84
N LEU A 65 0.58 2.76 5.08
CA LEU A 65 -0.29 1.64 5.45
C LEU A 65 -1.71 1.85 4.93
N ASP A 66 -2.22 3.08 4.91
CA ASP A 66 -3.54 3.38 4.36
C ASP A 66 -3.58 3.13 2.84
N VAL A 67 -2.56 3.58 2.10
CA VAL A 67 -2.40 3.25 0.67
C VAL A 67 -2.37 1.73 0.47
N ALA A 68 -1.59 1.01 1.27
CA ALA A 68 -1.47 -0.45 1.16
C ALA A 68 -2.80 -1.15 1.47
N GLN A 69 -3.53 -0.70 2.48
CA GLN A 69 -4.82 -1.26 2.88
C GLN A 69 -5.87 -1.08 1.80
N VAL A 70 -5.91 0.09 1.14
CA VAL A 70 -6.86 0.33 0.04
C VAL A 70 -6.53 -0.54 -1.17
N ALA A 71 -5.24 -0.69 -1.51
CA ALA A 71 -4.81 -1.58 -2.59
C ALA A 71 -5.18 -3.04 -2.30
N VAL A 72 -4.92 -3.54 -1.08
CA VAL A 72 -5.32 -4.89 -0.66
C VAL A 72 -6.85 -5.05 -0.66
N SER A 73 -7.59 -4.03 -0.25
CA SER A 73 -9.06 -4.06 -0.31
C SER A 73 -9.57 -4.20 -1.74
N MET A 74 -8.96 -3.50 -2.70
CA MET A 74 -9.27 -3.66 -4.12
C MET A 74 -8.94 -5.06 -4.64
N MET A 75 -7.87 -5.70 -4.15
CA MET A 75 -7.56 -7.10 -4.48
C MET A 75 -8.66 -8.05 -4.02
N PHE A 76 -9.21 -7.87 -2.81
CA PHE A 76 -10.36 -8.66 -2.36
C PHE A 76 -11.64 -8.40 -3.17
N VAL A 77 -11.85 -7.19 -3.70
CA VAL A 77 -12.95 -6.91 -4.64
C VAL A 77 -12.78 -7.72 -5.93
N LEU A 78 -11.56 -7.77 -6.48
CA LEU A 78 -11.26 -8.57 -7.67
C LEU A 78 -11.50 -10.06 -7.43
N GLU A 79 -11.15 -10.56 -6.26
CA GLU A 79 -11.41 -11.94 -5.86
C GLU A 79 -12.90 -12.25 -5.77
N ASP A 80 -13.64 -11.45 -4.98
CA ASP A 80 -15.05 -11.71 -4.68
C ASP A 80 -15.97 -11.49 -5.88
N GLN A 81 -15.74 -10.44 -6.68
CA GLN A 81 -16.68 -10.01 -7.72
C GLN A 81 -16.28 -10.50 -9.12
N TYR A 82 -14.98 -10.74 -9.34
CA TYR A 82 -14.44 -11.10 -10.66
C TYR A 82 -13.78 -12.48 -10.67
N ASN A 83 -13.83 -13.21 -9.54
CA ASN A 83 -13.29 -14.57 -9.39
C ASN A 83 -11.80 -14.66 -9.76
N ILE A 84 -11.05 -13.60 -9.47
CA ILE A 84 -9.60 -13.53 -9.66
C ILE A 84 -8.91 -14.16 -8.44
N SER A 85 -8.13 -15.22 -8.65
CA SER A 85 -7.34 -15.83 -7.58
C SER A 85 -6.18 -14.92 -7.16
N ILE A 86 -6.27 -14.32 -5.97
CA ILE A 86 -5.21 -13.46 -5.44
C ILE A 86 -3.96 -14.26 -5.10
N ASP A 87 -4.12 -15.50 -4.63
CA ASP A 87 -3.01 -16.41 -4.37
C ASP A 87 -2.20 -16.73 -5.62
N GLU A 88 -2.88 -16.96 -6.77
CA GLU A 88 -2.20 -17.17 -8.05
C GLU A 88 -1.47 -15.90 -8.49
N LYS A 89 -2.12 -14.73 -8.40
CA LYS A 89 -1.49 -13.44 -8.75
C LYS A 89 -0.29 -13.13 -7.87
N LEU A 90 -0.34 -13.47 -6.59
CA LEU A 90 0.78 -13.30 -5.66
C LEU A 90 1.94 -14.23 -6.01
N LYS A 91 1.68 -15.51 -6.30
CA LYS A 91 2.69 -16.47 -6.77
C LYS A 91 3.37 -15.98 -8.05
N GLU A 92 2.59 -15.57 -9.05
CA GLU A 92 3.11 -14.99 -10.31
C GLU A 92 4.00 -13.77 -10.04
N HIS A 93 3.58 -12.90 -9.12
CA HIS A 93 4.34 -11.72 -8.74
C HIS A 93 5.67 -12.08 -8.06
N ILE A 94 5.66 -13.00 -7.09
CA ILE A 94 6.87 -13.45 -6.38
C ILE A 94 7.86 -14.08 -7.37
N GLU A 95 7.41 -14.93 -8.28
CA GLU A 95 8.27 -15.53 -9.30
C GLU A 95 8.88 -14.49 -10.24
N LYS A 96 8.13 -13.44 -10.60
CA LYS A 96 8.66 -12.29 -11.33
C LYS A 96 9.75 -11.57 -10.53
N LEU A 97 9.58 -11.38 -9.21
CA LEU A 97 10.60 -10.73 -8.37
C LEU A 97 11.88 -11.58 -8.25
N LYS A 98 11.74 -12.91 -8.11
CA LYS A 98 12.87 -13.85 -8.13
C LYS A 98 13.64 -13.80 -9.44
N LYS A 99 12.94 -13.83 -10.58
CA LYS A 99 13.55 -13.71 -11.92
C LYS A 99 14.33 -12.41 -12.09
N LYS A 100 13.87 -11.32 -11.49
CA LYS A 100 14.56 -10.02 -11.48
C LYS A 100 15.71 -9.94 -10.47
N GLY A 101 15.90 -10.95 -9.63
CA GLY A 101 16.91 -10.97 -8.58
C GLY A 101 16.63 -10.02 -7.41
N TYR A 102 15.39 -9.51 -7.29
CA TYR A 102 15.01 -8.61 -6.19
C TYR A 102 14.82 -9.36 -4.87
N ILE A 103 14.45 -10.64 -4.95
CA ILE A 103 14.35 -11.57 -3.82
C ILE A 103 14.93 -12.92 -4.25
N LYS A 104 15.37 -13.73 -3.28
CA LYS A 104 15.96 -15.05 -3.53
C LYS A 104 15.09 -16.18 -2.99
#